data_AF-A0AAV8HKM1-F1
#
_entry.id   AF-A0AAV8HKM1-F1
#
_cell.length_a   1.000
_cell.length_b   1.000
_cell.length_c   1.000
_cell.angle_alpha   90.00
_cell.angle_beta   90.00
_cell.angle_gamma   90.00
#
_symmetry.space_group_name_H-M   'P 1'
#
loop_
_entity.id
_entity.type
_entity.pdbx_description
1 polymer ?
#
loop_
_entity_poly.entity_id
_entity_poly.type
_entity_poly.pdbx_seq_one_letter_code
_entity_poly.pdbx_strand_id
1 'polypeptide(L)'
;MLSLQTCNAECRDYFSRSLFIVGHIEGRDYVLVPSSKLPMMVSYAAKIIQIIAGIIKELLDQGAQTVVVPGNMPIGCLPTKLDVFDLYAYDKSSYDPKTGCIERYNTLSRHHNYLLLKAVKKLRVNYPQAKIIYADFYEPVLNFVRFPQRYGKLQN
;
A
#
# COMPACT_ATOMS: atom_id res chain seq x y z
N MET A 1 -5.48 -11.13 19.38
CA MET A 1 -6.09 -11.80 18.21
C MET A 1 -7.53 -11.35 18.14
N LEU A 2 -7.89 -10.53 17.14
CA LEU A 2 -9.28 -10.22 16.86
C LEU A 2 -9.89 -11.47 16.22
N SER A 3 -10.55 -12.31 17.01
CA SER A 3 -11.28 -13.46 16.47
C SER A 3 -12.52 -12.94 15.76
N LEU A 4 -12.48 -12.83 14.43
CA LEU A 4 -13.71 -12.75 13.66
C LEU A 4 -14.51 -14.03 13.96
N GLN A 5 -15.75 -13.86 14.41
CA GLN A 5 -16.67 -14.95 14.68
C GLN A 5 -16.75 -15.85 13.44
N THR A 6 -16.70 -17.17 13.62
CA THR A 6 -16.72 -18.12 12.49
C THR A 6 -17.97 -17.92 11.65
N CYS A 7 -17.77 -17.71 10.36
CA CYS A 7 -18.80 -17.38 9.37
C CYS A 7 -19.67 -18.61 9.10
N ASN A 8 -20.99 -18.50 9.32
CA ASN A 8 -21.98 -19.54 9.02
C ASN A 8 -22.17 -19.68 7.48
N ALA A 9 -23.01 -20.63 7.05
CA ALA A 9 -23.19 -20.92 5.62
C ALA A 9 -23.65 -19.70 4.80
N GLU A 10 -24.59 -18.91 5.32
CA GLU A 10 -25.09 -17.70 4.67
C GLU A 10 -24.01 -16.62 4.56
N CYS A 11 -23.26 -16.39 5.64
CA CYS A 11 -22.12 -15.48 5.64
C CYS A 11 -21.05 -15.91 4.61
N ARG A 12 -20.76 -17.23 4.50
CA ARG A 12 -19.80 -17.75 3.53
C ARG A 12 -20.24 -17.52 2.08
N ASP A 13 -21.53 -17.69 1.80
CA ASP A 13 -22.14 -17.40 0.49
C ASP A 13 -22.12 -15.89 0.17
N TYR A 14 -22.27 -15.03 1.17
CA TYR A 14 -22.07 -13.59 1.00
C TYR A 14 -20.61 -13.24 0.70
N PHE A 15 -19.66 -13.81 1.45
CA PHE A 15 -18.23 -13.56 1.28
C PHE A 15 -17.72 -14.04 -0.07
N SER A 16 -18.20 -15.18 -0.56
CA SER A 16 -17.77 -15.75 -1.85
C SER A 16 -18.08 -14.84 -3.04
N ARG A 17 -19.15 -14.04 -2.95
CA ARG A 17 -19.60 -13.09 -3.99
C ARG A 17 -19.11 -11.66 -3.76
N SER A 18 -18.47 -11.39 -2.63
CA SER A 18 -17.99 -10.07 -2.24
C SER A 18 -16.58 -9.79 -2.75
N LEU A 19 -16.28 -8.51 -2.99
CA LEU A 19 -14.94 -8.01 -3.25
C LEU A 19 -14.35 -7.42 -1.97
N PHE A 20 -13.22 -7.94 -1.53
CA PHE A 20 -12.49 -7.39 -0.38
C PHE A 20 -11.31 -6.57 -0.85
N ILE A 21 -11.11 -5.38 -0.30
CA ILE A 21 -9.92 -4.55 -0.54
C ILE A 21 -9.15 -4.46 0.77
N VAL A 22 -7.97 -5.06 0.81
CA VAL A 22 -7.17 -5.21 2.05
C VAL A 22 -5.77 -4.67 1.81
N GLY A 23 -5.30 -3.76 2.67
CA GLY A 23 -3.96 -3.20 2.57
C GLY A 23 -3.90 -1.68 2.73
N HIS A 24 -5.04 -0.98 2.78
CA HIS A 24 -5.09 0.47 3.01
C HIS A 24 -4.82 0.86 4.48
N ILE A 25 -3.75 0.33 5.07
CA ILE A 25 -3.28 0.61 6.43
C ILE A 25 -2.35 1.86 6.44
N GLU A 26 -1.91 2.29 5.26
CA GLU A 26 -0.77 3.20 5.05
C GLU A 26 -1.01 4.67 5.45
N GLY A 27 -2.28 5.09 5.55
CA GLY A 27 -2.65 6.48 5.83
C GLY A 27 -2.18 7.01 7.19
N ARG A 28 -1.97 6.14 8.20
CA ARG A 28 -1.33 6.51 9.47
C ARG A 28 0.09 5.98 9.60
N ASP A 29 0.34 4.76 9.12
CA ASP A 29 1.60 4.06 9.35
C ASP A 29 2.79 4.64 8.59
N TYR A 30 2.58 5.28 7.44
CA TYR A 30 3.66 5.82 6.61
C TYR A 30 3.52 7.32 6.31
N VAL A 31 2.29 7.80 6.12
CA VAL A 31 2.04 9.19 5.70
C VAL A 31 2.45 10.22 6.77
N LEU A 32 2.33 9.90 8.05
CA LEU A 32 2.68 10.81 9.16
C LEU A 32 4.07 10.57 9.75
N VAL A 33 4.87 9.67 9.17
CA VAL A 33 6.19 9.33 9.69
C VAL A 33 7.21 10.41 9.31
N PRO A 34 7.90 11.05 10.28
CA PRO A 34 8.99 11.98 9.99
C PRO A 34 10.23 11.23 9.47
N SER A 35 11.09 11.94 8.72
CA SER A 35 12.30 11.37 8.11
C SER A 35 13.20 10.63 9.11
N SER A 36 13.31 11.13 10.34
CA SER A 36 14.08 10.53 11.44
C SER A 36 13.62 9.13 11.86
N LYS A 37 12.39 8.72 11.52
CA LYS A 37 11.81 7.41 11.83
C LYS A 37 11.80 6.46 10.63
N LEU A 38 12.30 6.87 9.46
CA LEU A 38 12.33 6.01 8.27
C LEU A 38 13.09 4.70 8.45
N PRO A 39 14.28 4.65 9.08
CA PRO A 39 15.00 3.38 9.27
C PRO A 39 14.20 2.38 10.11
N MET A 40 13.49 2.89 11.12
CA MET A 40 12.56 2.10 11.92
C MET A 40 11.41 1.58 11.05
N MET A 41 10.78 2.42 10.23
CA MET A 41 9.68 1.97 9.38
C MET A 41 10.07 0.90 8.36
N VAL A 42 11.31 0.94 7.84
CA VAL A 42 11.84 -0.13 6.98
C VAL A 42 11.84 -1.47 7.72
N SER A 43 12.25 -1.51 9.00
CA SER A 43 12.24 -2.76 9.78
C SER A 43 10.82 -3.23 10.14
N TYR A 44 9.87 -2.30 10.31
CA TYR A 44 8.46 -2.63 10.55
C TYR A 44 7.71 -3.11 9.30
N ALA A 45 8.20 -2.80 8.09
CA ALA A 45 7.51 -3.15 6.84
C ALA A 45 7.17 -4.63 6.77
N ALA A 46 8.10 -5.52 7.13
CA ALA A 46 7.85 -6.96 7.15
C ALA A 46 6.70 -7.36 8.10
N LYS A 47 6.61 -6.74 9.28
CA LYS A 47 5.53 -6.99 10.25
C LYS A 47 4.18 -6.51 9.72
N ILE A 48 4.15 -5.35 9.06
CA ILE A 48 2.94 -4.84 8.41
C ILE A 48 2.47 -5.82 7.32
N ILE A 49 3.38 -6.31 6.47
CA ILE A 49 3.05 -7.29 5.44
C ILE A 49 2.53 -8.60 6.04
N GLN A 50 3.09 -9.06 7.16
CA GLN A 50 2.59 -10.25 7.87
C GLN A 50 1.15 -10.05 8.37
N ILE A 51 0.83 -8.87 8.90
CA ILE A 51 -0.53 -8.55 9.35
C ILE A 51 -1.50 -8.54 8.16
N ILE A 52 -1.13 -7.87 7.05
CA ILE A 52 -1.94 -7.84 5.82
C ILE A 52 -2.18 -9.26 5.31
N ALA A 53 -1.14 -10.08 5.20
CA ALA A 53 -1.25 -11.46 4.75
C ALA A 53 -2.11 -12.31 5.69
N GLY A 54 -2.03 -12.09 7.00
CA GLY A 54 -2.86 -12.74 8.01
C GLY A 54 -4.34 -12.42 7.83
N ILE A 55 -4.69 -11.14 7.68
CA ILE A 55 -6.08 -10.69 7.44
C ILE A 55 -6.62 -11.32 6.15
N ILE A 56 -5.84 -11.31 5.07
CA ILE A 56 -6.25 -11.92 3.80
C ILE A 56 -6.47 -13.42 3.99
N LYS A 57 -5.57 -14.13 4.68
CA LYS A 57 -5.70 -15.55 4.99
C LYS A 57 -7.01 -15.83 5.74
N GLU A 58 -7.32 -15.06 6.77
CA GLU A 58 -8.55 -15.18 7.55
C GLU A 58 -9.79 -14.98 6.68
N LEU A 59 -9.83 -13.96 5.82
CA LEU A 59 -10.95 -13.74 4.90
C LEU A 59 -11.16 -14.93 3.95
N LEU A 60 -10.07 -15.45 3.38
CA LEU A 60 -10.11 -16.61 2.48
C LEU A 60 -10.61 -17.87 3.20
N ASP A 61 -10.15 -18.11 4.43
CA ASP A 61 -10.60 -19.23 5.27
C ASP A 61 -12.10 -19.12 5.63
N GLN A 62 -12.64 -17.91 5.66
CA GLN A 62 -14.08 -17.61 5.84
C GLN A 62 -14.88 -17.59 4.53
N GLY A 63 -14.28 -17.97 3.39
CA GLY A 63 -15.01 -18.15 2.12
C GLY A 63 -14.93 -16.98 1.14
N ALA A 64 -14.15 -15.94 1.43
CA ALA A 64 -13.88 -14.90 0.44
C ALA A 64 -13.17 -15.49 -0.79
N GLN A 65 -13.58 -15.09 -1.99
CA GLN A 65 -12.98 -15.59 -3.23
C GLN A 65 -12.25 -14.50 -4.03
N THR A 66 -12.58 -13.22 -3.84
CA THR A 66 -11.92 -12.12 -4.57
C THR A 66 -11.37 -11.09 -3.60
N VAL A 67 -10.05 -10.90 -3.63
CA VAL A 67 -9.34 -9.95 -2.76
C VAL A 67 -8.43 -9.06 -3.61
N VAL A 68 -8.57 -7.74 -3.50
CA VAL A 68 -7.66 -6.75 -4.05
C VAL A 68 -6.72 -6.29 -2.95
N VAL A 69 -5.44 -6.22 -3.27
CA VAL A 69 -4.36 -5.87 -2.36
C VAL A 69 -3.63 -4.67 -2.96
N PRO A 70 -4.00 -3.44 -2.59
CA PRO A 70 -3.33 -2.24 -3.05
C PRO A 70 -1.90 -2.20 -2.54
N GLY A 71 -0.96 -1.87 -3.43
CA GLY A 71 0.38 -1.47 -3.03
C GLY A 71 0.42 -0.03 -2.52
N ASN A 72 1.54 0.33 -1.93
CA ASN A 72 1.86 1.68 -1.52
C ASN A 72 2.09 2.60 -2.71
N MET A 73 1.52 3.79 -2.65
CA MET A 73 1.78 4.87 -3.60
C MET A 73 3.17 5.50 -3.32
N PRO A 74 3.73 6.36 -4.19
CA PRO A 74 4.98 7.05 -3.92
C PRO A 74 4.77 8.11 -2.84
N ILE A 75 4.90 7.74 -1.57
CA ILE A 75 4.54 8.64 -0.45
C ILE A 75 5.43 9.87 -0.37
N GLY A 76 6.62 9.87 -0.99
CA GLY A 76 7.47 11.05 -1.10
C GLY A 76 6.90 12.14 -2.01
N CYS A 77 5.83 11.86 -2.75
CA CYS A 77 5.11 12.83 -3.59
C CYS A 77 3.92 13.48 -2.89
N LEU A 78 3.60 13.08 -1.65
CA LEU A 78 2.43 13.60 -0.93
C LEU A 78 2.67 15.04 -0.48
N PRO A 79 1.67 15.94 -0.59
CA PRO A 79 1.78 17.31 -0.10
C PRO A 79 2.22 17.39 1.37
N THR A 80 1.73 16.48 2.22
CA THR A 80 2.15 16.41 3.63
C THR A 80 3.65 16.14 3.81
N LYS A 81 4.27 15.38 2.90
CA LYS A 81 5.73 15.17 2.93
C LYS A 81 6.48 16.39 2.38
N LEU A 82 5.98 16.98 1.31
CA LEU A 82 6.61 18.12 0.64
C LEU A 82 6.53 19.41 1.49
N ASP A 83 5.40 19.64 2.17
CA ASP A 83 5.12 20.90 2.87
C ASP A 83 5.29 20.82 4.39
N VAL A 84 4.98 19.70 5.05
CA VAL A 84 4.84 19.64 6.52
C VAL A 84 6.02 18.95 7.20
N PHE A 85 6.39 17.75 6.74
CA PHE A 85 7.39 16.92 7.43
C PHE A 85 8.83 17.20 7.01
N ASP A 86 9.03 17.97 5.93
CA ASP A 86 10.35 18.31 5.41
C ASP A 86 10.53 19.80 5.11
N LEU A 87 9.93 20.66 5.94
CA LEU A 87 10.29 22.09 6.05
C LEU A 87 11.81 22.34 6.26
N TYR A 88 12.56 21.28 6.62
CA TYR A 88 14.00 21.29 6.83
C TYR A 88 14.81 20.57 5.74
N ALA A 89 14.17 19.98 4.73
CA ALA A 89 14.87 19.48 3.53
C ALA A 89 15.15 20.64 2.57
N TYR A 90 15.94 21.62 3.02
CA TYR A 90 16.55 22.63 2.13
C TYR A 90 17.61 22.02 1.21
N ASP A 91 17.99 20.75 1.45
CA ASP A 91 18.85 20.02 0.53
C ASP A 91 18.05 19.52 -0.68
N LYS A 92 18.12 20.31 -1.75
CA LYS A 92 17.54 19.99 -3.07
C LYS A 92 17.99 18.62 -3.60
N SER A 93 19.11 18.06 -3.11
CA SER A 93 19.58 16.74 -3.54
C SER A 93 18.68 15.58 -3.09
N SER A 94 17.82 15.80 -2.08
CA SER A 94 16.88 14.79 -1.58
C SER A 94 15.66 14.58 -2.49
N TYR A 95 15.46 15.46 -3.48
CA TYR A 95 14.33 15.45 -4.39
C TYR A 95 14.74 14.83 -5.73
N ASP A 96 13.87 13.95 -6.25
CA ASP A 96 14.01 13.46 -7.61
C ASP A 96 13.75 14.63 -8.59
N PRO A 97 14.69 14.96 -9.49
CA PRO A 97 14.59 16.14 -10.34
C PRO A 97 13.50 16.04 -11.42
N LYS A 98 12.98 14.84 -11.70
CA LYS A 98 11.94 14.61 -12.70
C LYS A 98 10.54 14.73 -12.11
N THR A 99 10.39 14.45 -10.83
CA THR A 99 9.08 14.34 -10.16
C THR A 99 8.90 15.34 -9.02
N GLY A 100 9.98 15.90 -8.49
CA GLY A 100 9.94 16.74 -7.28
C GLY A 100 9.56 15.96 -6.02
N CYS A 101 9.58 14.61 -6.06
CA CYS A 101 9.26 13.78 -4.92
C CYS A 101 10.51 13.50 -4.07
N ILE A 102 10.33 13.28 -2.78
CA ILE A 102 11.43 12.98 -1.86
C ILE A 102 11.80 11.48 -1.92
N GLU A 103 13.01 11.17 -2.37
CA GLU A 103 13.37 9.81 -2.80
C GLU A 103 13.47 8.79 -1.65
N ARG A 104 13.89 9.23 -0.46
CA ARG A 104 13.98 8.36 0.73
C ARG A 104 12.62 7.78 1.15
N TYR A 105 11.52 8.53 1.00
CA TYR A 105 10.17 8.02 1.28
C TYR A 105 9.70 7.07 0.18
N ASN A 106 9.99 7.39 -1.08
CA ASN A 106 9.68 6.52 -2.21
C ASN A 106 10.42 5.18 -2.14
N THR A 107 11.63 5.16 -1.58
CA THR A 107 12.39 3.94 -1.30
C THR A 107 11.65 3.04 -0.31
N LEU A 108 11.04 3.61 0.74
CA LEU A 108 10.21 2.87 1.69
C LEU A 108 8.96 2.27 1.01
N SER A 109 8.26 3.05 0.17
CA SER A 109 7.13 2.53 -0.62
C SER A 109 7.53 1.35 -1.50
N ARG A 110 8.65 1.45 -2.23
CA ARG A 110 9.13 0.35 -3.08
C ARG A 110 9.53 -0.88 -2.26
N HIS A 111 10.16 -0.69 -1.11
CA HIS A 111 10.49 -1.78 -0.21
C HIS A 111 9.24 -2.50 0.31
N HIS A 112 8.23 -1.75 0.74
CA HIS A 112 6.93 -2.29 1.13
C HIS A 112 6.29 -3.09 -0.01
N ASN A 113 6.20 -2.51 -1.21
CA ASN A 113 5.59 -3.14 -2.38
C ASN A 113 6.29 -4.43 -2.79
N TYR A 114 7.61 -4.46 -2.71
CA TYR A 114 8.38 -5.67 -2.96
C TYR A 114 8.02 -6.82 -2.01
N LEU A 115 7.93 -6.53 -0.71
CA LEU A 115 7.53 -7.51 0.30
C LEU A 115 6.07 -7.94 0.14
N LEU A 116 5.17 -6.99 -0.11
CA LEU A 116 3.75 -7.24 -0.33
C LEU A 116 3.52 -8.14 -1.55
N LEU A 117 4.19 -7.86 -2.67
CA LEU A 117 4.08 -8.67 -3.88
C LEU A 117 4.58 -10.11 -3.65
N LYS A 118 5.65 -10.30 -2.86
CA LYS A 118 6.10 -11.64 -2.44
C LYS A 118 5.03 -12.36 -1.61
N ALA A 119 4.42 -11.68 -0.65
CA ALA A 119 3.35 -12.25 0.17
C ALA A 119 2.12 -12.62 -0.67
N VAL A 120 1.69 -11.75 -1.58
CA VAL A 120 0.59 -12.01 -2.52
C VAL A 120 0.89 -13.23 -3.39
N LYS A 121 2.10 -13.36 -3.92
CA LYS A 121 2.52 -14.56 -4.69
C LYS A 121 2.38 -15.83 -3.85
N LYS A 122 2.82 -15.80 -2.59
CA LYS A 122 2.69 -16.94 -1.67
C LYS A 122 1.22 -17.28 -1.38
N LEU A 123 0.37 -16.28 -1.15
CA LEU A 123 -1.06 -16.48 -0.90
C LEU A 123 -1.75 -17.11 -2.12
N ARG A 124 -1.41 -16.69 -3.35
CA ARG A 124 -1.96 -17.29 -4.58
C ARG A 124 -1.62 -18.78 -4.72
N VAL A 125 -0.42 -19.19 -4.30
CA VAL A 125 -0.02 -20.61 -4.28
C VAL A 125 -0.85 -21.39 -3.25
N ASN A 126 -1.06 -20.81 -2.07
CA ASN A 126 -1.77 -21.49 -0.97
C ASN A 126 -3.29 -21.52 -1.17
N TYR A 127 -3.85 -20.58 -1.94
CA TYR A 127 -5.29 -20.43 -2.19
C TYR A 127 -5.57 -20.37 -3.70
N PRO A 128 -5.34 -21.46 -4.46
CA PRO A 128 -5.41 -21.45 -5.92
C PRO A 128 -6.81 -21.16 -6.48
N GLN A 129 -7.86 -21.38 -5.67
CA GLN A 129 -9.25 -21.11 -6.03
C GLN A 129 -9.66 -19.65 -5.83
N ALA A 130 -8.85 -18.85 -5.15
CA ALA A 130 -9.14 -17.45 -4.87
C ALA A 130 -8.46 -16.51 -5.88
N LYS A 131 -9.17 -15.48 -6.32
CA LYS A 131 -8.65 -14.40 -7.15
C LYS A 131 -8.05 -13.30 -6.26
N ILE A 132 -6.76 -13.42 -6.00
CA ILE A 132 -5.99 -12.42 -5.25
C ILE A 132 -5.30 -11.47 -6.23
N ILE A 133 -5.70 -10.21 -6.27
CA ILE A 133 -5.28 -9.19 -7.24
C ILE A 133 -4.36 -8.20 -6.53
N TYR A 134 -3.11 -8.07 -6.99
CA TYR A 134 -2.27 -6.95 -6.57
C TYR A 134 -2.64 -5.74 -7.41
N ALA A 135 -2.91 -4.61 -6.78
CA ALA A 135 -3.18 -3.35 -7.46
C ALA A 135 -1.99 -2.40 -7.29
N ASP A 136 -1.30 -2.10 -8.39
CA ASP A 136 -0.18 -1.17 -8.39
C ASP A 136 -0.68 0.26 -8.32
N PHE A 137 -0.48 0.90 -7.17
CA PHE A 137 -0.79 2.32 -6.96
C PHE A 137 0.46 3.21 -7.14
N TYR A 138 1.64 2.60 -7.24
CA TYR A 138 2.90 3.33 -7.27
C TYR A 138 3.10 4.03 -8.62
N GLU A 139 3.10 3.26 -9.71
CA GLU A 139 3.35 3.80 -11.04
C GLU A 139 2.24 4.73 -11.55
N PRO A 140 0.93 4.44 -11.37
CA PRO A 140 -0.11 5.37 -11.79
C PRO A 140 0.01 6.74 -11.14
N VAL A 141 0.29 6.79 -9.83
CA VAL A 141 0.46 8.06 -9.11
C VAL A 141 1.73 8.79 -9.57
N LEU A 142 2.85 8.09 -9.80
CA LEU A 142 4.03 8.72 -10.39
C LEU A 142 3.75 9.29 -11.79
N ASN A 143 2.94 8.62 -12.59
CA ASN A 143 2.57 9.13 -13.92
C ASN A 143 1.70 10.39 -13.82
N PHE A 144 0.81 10.48 -12.84
CA PHE A 144 0.06 11.72 -12.57
C PHE A 144 0.99 12.88 -12.22
N VAL A 145 2.00 12.63 -11.38
CA VAL A 145 2.99 13.63 -10.99
C VAL A 145 3.87 14.06 -12.19
N ARG A 146 4.31 13.11 -13.03
CA ARG A 146 5.16 13.39 -14.20
C ARG A 146 4.43 14.10 -15.32
N PHE A 147 3.16 13.76 -15.54
CA PHE A 147 2.39 14.22 -16.70
C PHE A 147 1.02 14.77 -16.31
N PRO A 148 0.92 15.76 -15.39
CA PRO A 148 -0.36 16.23 -14.87
C PRO A 148 -1.31 16.69 -15.99
N GLN A 149 -0.77 17.32 -17.05
CA GLN A 149 -1.54 17.81 -18.19
C GLN A 149 -2.26 16.71 -19.00
N ARG A 150 -1.85 15.44 -18.86
CA ARG A 150 -2.55 14.30 -19.49
C ARG A 150 -3.80 13.88 -18.73
N TYR A 151 -3.92 14.26 -17.46
CA TYR A 151 -4.94 13.76 -16.54
C TYR A 151 -5.88 14.86 -16.03
N GLY A 152 -5.63 16.12 -16.39
CA GLY A 152 -6.50 17.24 -16.07
C GLY A 152 -5.87 18.56 -16.51
N LYS A 153 -6.68 19.62 -16.50
CA LYS A 153 -6.19 20.99 -16.63
C LYS A 153 -6.14 21.61 -15.24
N LEU A 154 -5.01 22.21 -14.87
CA LEU A 154 -4.99 23.12 -13.74
C LEU A 154 -5.86 24.32 -14.13
N GLN A 155 -7.01 24.48 -13.48
CA GLN A 155 -7.80 25.71 -13.61
C GLN A 155 -7.05 26.79 -12.83
N ASN A 156 -6.49 27.76 -13.57
CA ASN A 156 -5.90 28.96 -12.99
C ASN A 156 -7.00 29.92 -12.55
#